data_AF-A0A4Q9BEZ2-F1
#
_entry.id   AF-A0A4Q9BEZ2-F1
#
_cell.length_a   1.000
_cell.length_b   1.000
_cell.length_c   1.000
_cell.angle_alpha   90.00
_cell.angle_beta   90.00
_cell.angle_gamma   90.00
#
_symmetry.space_group_name_H-M   'P 1'
#
loop_
_entity.id
_entity.type
_entity.pdbx_description
1 polymer ?
#
loop_
_entity_poly.entity_id
_entity_poly.type
_entity_poly.pdbx_seq_one_letter_code
_entity_poly.pdbx_strand_id
1 'polypeptide(L)'
;MKYLLIALLAISLTTTAQDEPAGVRFFEGTFRQAMAKAKKENKGIMFDAYTTWCGPCKVLKSKVFPNPELGAYINEHFVSIGVDMEAGEGPALANMYPLEGYPTVFFLDASGKVKKKVLGLPQGGAKELLAIAKSIK
;
A
#
# COMPACT_ATOMS: atom_id res chain seq x y z
N MET A 1 47.15 19.99 -43.22
CA MET A 1 45.86 19.27 -43.16
C MET A 1 45.90 18.32 -41.97
N LYS A 2 44.93 18.17 -41.09
CA LYS A 2 43.72 18.92 -40.73
C LYS A 2 43.31 18.22 -39.43
N TYR A 3 43.52 18.92 -38.31
CA TYR A 3 43.00 18.71 -36.96
C TYR A 3 42.19 17.42 -36.73
N LEU A 4 42.79 16.45 -36.02
CA LEU A 4 42.06 15.32 -35.42
C LEU A 4 41.47 15.81 -34.09
N LEU A 5 40.28 16.39 -34.16
CA LEU A 5 39.49 16.86 -33.03
C LEU A 5 39.02 15.64 -32.20
N ILE A 6 39.56 15.51 -30.99
CA ILE A 6 39.05 14.59 -29.96
C ILE A 6 37.75 15.22 -29.43
N ALA A 7 36.61 14.65 -29.84
CA ALA A 7 35.31 15.02 -29.32
C ALA A 7 35.17 14.47 -27.88
N LEU A 8 35.25 15.35 -26.88
CA LEU A 8 34.77 15.07 -25.52
C LEU A 8 33.25 14.88 -25.58
N LEU A 9 32.81 13.63 -25.53
CA LEU A 9 31.41 13.29 -25.35
C LEU A 9 31.03 13.59 -23.90
N ALA A 10 30.41 14.75 -23.66
CA ALA A 10 29.76 15.06 -22.39
C ALA A 10 28.59 14.07 -22.20
N ILE A 11 28.81 13.04 -21.37
CA ILE A 11 27.76 12.12 -20.94
C ILE A 11 26.88 12.90 -19.97
N SER A 12 25.81 13.51 -20.50
CA SER A 12 24.73 14.07 -19.69
C SER A 12 24.14 12.93 -18.86
N LEU A 13 24.41 12.91 -17.55
CA LEU A 13 23.65 12.12 -16.60
C LEU A 13 22.20 12.62 -16.65
N THR A 14 21.38 11.92 -17.42
CA THR A 14 19.93 12.04 -17.31
C THR A 14 19.56 11.32 -16.02
N THR A 15 19.46 12.07 -14.93
CA THR A 15 18.72 11.63 -13.75
C THR A 15 17.30 11.38 -14.23
N THR A 16 16.95 10.11 -14.44
CA THR A 16 15.56 9.73 -14.57
C THR A 16 14.90 10.02 -13.23
N ALA A 17 14.22 11.16 -13.13
CA ALA A 17 13.20 11.35 -12.11
C ALA A 17 12.15 10.29 -12.39
N GLN A 18 12.23 9.16 -11.69
CA GLN A 18 11.15 8.18 -11.70
C GLN A 18 9.99 8.86 -10.99
N ASP A 19 8.94 9.21 -11.75
CA ASP A 19 7.63 9.50 -11.21
C ASP A 19 7.23 8.31 -10.30
N GLU A 20 7.44 8.47 -9.00
CA GLU A 20 6.94 7.52 -8.01
C GLU A 20 5.41 7.50 -8.13
N PRO A 21 4.77 6.32 -8.07
CA PRO A 21 3.32 6.23 -8.22
C PRO A 21 2.66 7.09 -7.13
N ALA A 22 1.77 7.99 -7.55
CA ALA A 22 1.16 9.02 -6.71
C ALA A 22 0.23 8.48 -5.59
N GLY A 23 0.34 7.21 -5.17
CA GLY A 23 -0.54 6.57 -4.20
C GLY A 23 0.07 5.35 -3.51
N VAL A 24 -0.77 4.62 -2.77
CA VAL A 24 -0.38 3.40 -2.06
C VAL A 24 0.02 2.30 -3.04
N ARG A 25 1.21 1.71 -2.83
CA ARG A 25 1.71 0.56 -3.59
C ARG A 25 1.27 -0.73 -2.93
N PHE A 26 0.37 -1.44 -3.58
CA PHE A 26 -0.07 -2.76 -3.15
C PHE A 26 0.94 -3.82 -3.59
N PHE A 27 1.33 -4.66 -2.64
CA PHE A 27 2.16 -5.82 -2.87
C PHE A 27 1.39 -6.88 -3.66
N GLU A 28 2.01 -7.37 -4.72
CA GLU A 28 1.49 -8.48 -5.52
C GLU A 28 2.04 -9.81 -4.99
N GLY A 29 1.14 -10.63 -4.46
CA GLY A 29 1.48 -11.94 -3.88
C GLY A 29 0.48 -12.34 -2.82
N THR A 30 0.84 -13.36 -2.05
CA THR A 30 0.02 -13.86 -0.93
C THR A 30 0.19 -13.03 0.34
N PHE A 31 -0.78 -13.07 1.23
CA PHE A 31 -0.73 -12.45 2.55
C PHE A 31 0.49 -12.91 3.35
N ARG A 32 0.85 -14.20 3.24
CA ARG A 32 2.06 -14.74 3.87
C ARG A 32 3.34 -14.09 3.34
N GLN A 33 3.44 -13.86 2.02
CA GLN A 33 4.59 -13.19 1.43
C GLN A 33 4.64 -11.72 1.83
N ALA A 34 3.50 -11.04 1.92
CA ALA A 34 3.42 -9.67 2.44
C ALA A 34 3.91 -9.59 3.89
N MET A 35 3.51 -10.51 4.75
CA MET A 35 4.02 -10.62 6.13
C MET A 35 5.54 -10.83 6.17
N ALA A 36 6.06 -11.75 5.34
CA ALA A 36 7.50 -12.01 5.28
C ALA A 36 8.28 -10.76 4.83
N LYS A 37 7.78 -10.02 3.84
CA LYS A 37 8.34 -8.74 3.39
C LYS A 37 8.29 -7.69 4.50
N ALA A 38 7.15 -7.55 5.18
CA ALA A 38 6.97 -6.60 6.28
C ALA A 38 7.97 -6.85 7.41
N LYS A 39 8.16 -8.12 7.80
CA LYS A 39 9.18 -8.52 8.78
C LYS A 39 10.61 -8.22 8.32
N LYS A 40 10.92 -8.49 7.05
CA LYS A 40 12.25 -8.21 6.47
C LYS A 40 12.56 -6.71 6.41
N GLU A 41 11.56 -5.89 6.12
CA GLU A 41 11.70 -4.43 5.97
C GLU A 41 11.42 -3.65 7.27
N ASN A 42 11.12 -4.34 8.38
CA ASN A 42 10.69 -3.73 9.63
C ASN A 42 9.51 -2.75 9.46
N LYS A 43 8.53 -3.16 8.66
CA LYS A 43 7.31 -2.41 8.35
C LYS A 43 6.08 -3.07 8.97
N GLY A 44 5.03 -2.28 9.19
CA GLY A 44 3.70 -2.81 9.44
C GLY A 44 3.05 -3.40 8.19
N ILE A 45 1.81 -3.85 8.30
CA ILE A 45 1.00 -4.31 7.17
C ILE A 45 -0.26 -3.46 7.11
N MET A 46 -0.54 -2.86 5.95
CA MET A 46 -1.85 -2.27 5.67
C MET A 46 -2.66 -3.28 4.85
N PHE A 47 -3.66 -3.88 5.47
CA PHE A 47 -4.46 -4.93 4.87
C PHE A 47 -5.84 -4.38 4.47
N ASP A 48 -6.07 -4.21 3.17
CA ASP A 48 -7.37 -3.89 2.56
C ASP A 48 -8.19 -5.18 2.38
N ALA A 49 -9.10 -5.44 3.31
CA ALA A 49 -10.03 -6.55 3.24
C ALA A 49 -11.29 -6.10 2.47
N TYR A 50 -11.41 -6.57 1.22
CA TYR A 50 -12.44 -6.13 0.28
C TYR A 50 -13.23 -7.31 -0.32
N THR A 51 -14.25 -7.00 -1.11
CA THR A 51 -14.88 -7.94 -2.07
C THR A 51 -15.03 -7.26 -3.43
N THR A 52 -15.06 -8.03 -4.51
CA THR A 52 -15.16 -7.48 -5.89
C THR A 52 -16.45 -6.71 -6.18
N TRP A 53 -17.56 -7.10 -5.56
CA TRP A 53 -18.87 -6.47 -5.75
C TRP A 53 -19.10 -5.24 -4.82
N CYS A 54 -18.23 -5.03 -3.83
CA CYS A 54 -18.36 -3.94 -2.86
C CYS A 54 -18.12 -2.55 -3.50
N GLY A 55 -19.17 -1.74 -3.57
CA GLY A 55 -19.13 -0.37 -4.08
C GLY A 55 -18.16 0.54 -3.32
N PRO A 56 -18.26 0.66 -1.97
CA PRO A 56 -17.36 1.50 -1.19
C PRO A 56 -15.87 1.09 -1.29
N CYS A 57 -15.59 -0.20 -1.50
CA CYS A 57 -14.24 -0.70 -1.73
C CYS A 57 -13.64 -0.11 -3.03
N LYS A 58 -14.44 0.04 -4.09
CA LYS A 58 -14.03 0.71 -5.33
C LYS A 58 -13.76 2.20 -5.12
N VAL A 59 -14.46 2.84 -4.18
CA VAL A 59 -14.22 4.24 -3.81
C VAL A 59 -12.86 4.38 -3.11
N LEU A 60 -12.52 3.49 -2.16
CA LEU A 60 -11.17 3.46 -1.56
C LEU A 60 -10.08 3.39 -2.64
N LYS A 61 -10.19 2.42 -3.56
CA LYS A 61 -9.22 2.20 -4.63
C LYS A 61 -9.08 3.36 -5.61
N SER A 62 -10.16 4.11 -5.87
CA SER A 62 -10.15 5.18 -6.88
C SER A 62 -9.99 6.59 -6.32
N LYS A 63 -10.30 6.82 -5.04
CA LYS A 63 -10.33 8.16 -4.44
C LYS A 63 -9.43 8.32 -3.22
N VAL A 64 -9.14 7.25 -2.49
CA VAL A 64 -8.36 7.31 -1.24
C VAL A 64 -6.94 6.83 -1.44
N PHE A 65 -6.76 5.58 -1.90
CA PHE A 65 -5.43 5.01 -2.11
C PHE A 65 -4.57 5.72 -3.17
N PRO A 66 -5.13 6.39 -4.20
CA PRO A 66 -4.35 7.21 -5.13
C PRO A 66 -3.89 8.56 -4.57
N ASN A 67 -4.08 8.85 -3.28
CA ASN A 67 -3.62 10.09 -2.68
C ASN A 67 -2.10 10.04 -2.42
N PRO A 68 -1.31 11.04 -2.85
CA PRO A 68 0.15 10.99 -2.78
C PRO A 68 0.70 11.14 -1.37
N GLU A 69 0.07 11.95 -0.53
CA GLU A 69 0.51 12.14 0.86
C GLU A 69 0.30 10.85 1.68
N LEU A 70 -0.85 10.20 1.48
CA LEU A 70 -1.13 8.89 2.04
C LEU A 70 -0.15 7.85 1.49
N GLY A 71 0.02 7.80 0.16
CA GLY A 71 0.91 6.87 -0.52
C GLY A 71 2.34 6.95 0.01
N ALA A 72 2.90 8.15 0.12
CA ALA A 72 4.24 8.38 0.64
C ALA A 72 4.43 7.74 2.02
N TYR A 73 3.55 8.07 2.97
CA TYR A 73 3.64 7.56 4.34
C TYR A 73 3.42 6.04 4.41
N ILE A 74 2.39 5.54 3.72
CA ILE A 74 2.06 4.11 3.75
C ILE A 74 3.18 3.27 3.13
N ASN A 75 3.74 3.70 2.00
CA ASN A 75 4.81 2.96 1.32
C ASN A 75 6.11 2.92 2.13
N GLU A 76 6.37 3.97 2.92
CA GLU A 76 7.52 4.05 3.82
C GLU A 76 7.37 3.12 5.03
N HIS A 77 6.18 3.05 5.64
CA HIS A 77 5.99 2.38 6.94
C HIS A 77 5.26 1.04 6.89
N PHE A 78 4.59 0.71 5.78
CA PHE A 78 3.75 -0.48 5.66
C PHE A 78 3.99 -1.23 4.35
N VAL A 79 3.85 -2.55 4.42
CA VAL A 79 3.58 -3.37 3.23
C VAL A 79 2.07 -3.44 3.05
N SER A 80 1.56 -2.89 1.96
CA SER A 80 0.13 -2.88 1.70
C SER A 80 -0.29 -4.12 0.91
N ILE A 81 -1.37 -4.79 1.30
CA ILE A 81 -1.93 -5.91 0.55
C ILE A 81 -3.45 -5.81 0.55
N GLY A 82 -4.07 -6.06 -0.61
CA GLY A 82 -5.51 -6.18 -0.73
C GLY A 82 -5.88 -7.63 -0.96
N VAL A 83 -6.85 -8.15 -0.21
CA VAL A 83 -7.37 -9.50 -0.42
C VAL A 83 -8.89 -9.46 -0.59
N ASP A 84 -9.38 -10.16 -1.61
CA ASP A 84 -10.81 -10.46 -1.72
C ASP A 84 -11.15 -11.54 -0.68
N MET A 85 -11.97 -11.17 0.31
CA MET A 85 -12.26 -12.01 1.46
C MET A 85 -13.18 -13.20 1.15
N GLU A 86 -13.75 -13.24 -0.06
CA GLU A 86 -14.62 -14.33 -0.52
C GLU A 86 -13.92 -15.29 -1.51
N ALA A 87 -12.67 -14.99 -1.89
CA ALA A 87 -11.94 -15.76 -2.89
C ALA A 87 -10.51 -16.08 -2.46
N GLY A 88 -9.91 -17.11 -3.06
CA GLY A 88 -8.51 -17.47 -2.81
C GLY A 88 -8.23 -17.74 -1.32
N GLU A 89 -7.25 -17.01 -0.74
CA GLU A 89 -6.91 -17.10 0.68
C GLU A 89 -7.85 -16.30 1.61
N GLY A 90 -8.77 -15.51 1.03
CA GLY A 90 -9.72 -14.65 1.72
C GLY A 90 -10.56 -15.35 2.78
N PRO A 91 -11.24 -16.49 2.49
CA PRO A 91 -12.06 -17.18 3.47
C PRO A 91 -11.28 -17.66 4.70
N ALA A 92 -10.02 -18.10 4.50
CA ALA A 92 -9.16 -18.46 5.62
C ALA A 92 -8.74 -17.23 6.45
N LEU A 93 -8.45 -16.11 5.77
CA LEU A 93 -8.14 -14.84 6.43
C LEU A 93 -9.36 -14.24 7.15
N ALA A 94 -10.59 -14.46 6.65
CA ALA A 94 -11.82 -14.00 7.31
C ALA A 94 -12.02 -14.67 8.67
N ASN A 95 -11.59 -15.93 8.82
CA ASN A 95 -11.58 -16.61 10.12
C ASN A 95 -10.52 -16.05 11.08
N MET A 96 -9.37 -15.62 10.55
CA MET A 96 -8.28 -15.05 11.36
C MET A 96 -8.51 -13.57 11.72
N TYR A 97 -9.13 -12.83 10.81
CA TYR A 97 -9.43 -11.41 10.91
C TYR A 97 -10.93 -11.19 10.69
N PRO A 98 -11.78 -11.49 11.69
CA PRO A 98 -13.21 -11.39 11.54
C PRO A 98 -13.65 -9.96 11.23
N LEU A 99 -14.48 -9.85 10.20
CA LEU A 99 -14.98 -8.61 9.63
C LEU A 99 -16.40 -8.34 10.11
N GLU A 100 -16.68 -7.08 10.43
CA GLU A 100 -18.05 -6.60 10.71
C GLU A 100 -18.74 -6.07 9.44
N GLY A 101 -17.95 -5.78 8.38
CA GLY A 101 -18.44 -5.28 7.11
C GLY A 101 -17.32 -4.91 6.14
N TYR A 102 -17.70 -4.55 4.92
CA TYR A 102 -16.79 -4.17 3.84
C TYR A 102 -16.91 -2.68 3.46
N PRO A 103 -15.80 -2.03 3.06
CA PRO A 103 -14.42 -2.49 3.25
C PRO A 103 -14.04 -2.48 4.73
N THR A 104 -12.98 -3.20 5.07
CA THR A 104 -12.25 -2.96 6.32
C THR A 104 -10.77 -2.83 6.00
N VAL A 105 -10.14 -1.76 6.48
CA VAL A 105 -8.69 -1.59 6.41
C VAL A 105 -8.10 -1.90 7.77
N PHE A 106 -7.27 -2.93 7.86
CA PHE A 106 -6.50 -3.24 9.05
C PHE A 106 -5.10 -2.66 8.95
N PHE A 107 -4.59 -2.19 10.08
CA PHE A 107 -3.18 -1.95 10.27
C PHE A 107 -2.65 -2.97 11.27
N LEU A 108 -1.73 -3.81 10.81
CA LEU A 108 -1.12 -4.86 11.58
C LEU A 108 0.35 -4.54 11.83
N ASP A 109 0.92 -5.08 12.91
CA ASP A 109 2.37 -5.17 13.01
C ASP A 109 2.94 -6.30 12.14
N ALA A 110 4.27 -6.38 12.04
CA ALA A 110 4.95 -7.39 11.22
C ALA A 110 4.68 -8.85 11.65
N SER A 111 4.08 -9.09 12.83
CA SER A 111 3.67 -10.41 13.29
C SER A 111 2.25 -10.78 12.87
N GLY A 112 1.50 -9.85 12.28
CA GLY A 112 0.09 -10.00 11.94
C GLY A 112 -0.87 -9.58 13.05
N LYS A 113 -0.38 -9.01 14.16
CA LYS A 113 -1.27 -8.55 15.23
C LYS A 113 -1.95 -7.25 14.84
N VAL A 114 -3.27 -7.18 15.00
CA VAL A 114 -4.07 -5.97 14.74
C VAL A 114 -3.66 -4.86 15.70
N LYS A 115 -3.20 -3.73 15.16
CA LYS A 115 -2.95 -2.48 15.89
C LYS A 115 -4.14 -1.54 15.78
N LYS A 116 -4.76 -1.48 14.61
CA LYS A 116 -5.92 -0.64 14.33
C LYS A 116 -6.79 -1.26 13.24
N LYS A 117 -8.08 -0.97 13.29
CA LYS A 117 -9.09 -1.36 12.28
C LYS A 117 -9.89 -0.12 11.90
N VAL A 118 -10.14 0.05 10.61
CA VAL A 118 -11.00 1.09 10.03
C VAL A 118 -12.11 0.40 9.28
N LEU A 119 -13.33 0.47 9.81
CA LEU A 119 -14.51 -0.14 9.22
C LEU A 119 -15.19 0.85 8.27
N GLY A 120 -15.50 0.41 7.05
CA GLY A 120 -16.18 1.21 6.04
C GLY A 120 -15.28 2.23 5.34
N LEU A 121 -15.91 3.17 4.65
CA LEU A 121 -15.20 4.24 3.96
C LEU A 121 -14.87 5.38 4.95
N PRO A 122 -13.59 5.78 5.10
CA PRO A 122 -13.22 6.92 5.94
C PRO A 122 -13.88 8.19 5.42
N GLN A 123 -14.65 8.89 6.27
CA GLN A 123 -15.36 10.12 5.89
C GLN A 123 -14.40 11.26 5.58
N GLY A 124 -13.26 11.33 6.28
CA GLY A 124 -12.16 12.24 5.97
C GLY A 124 -11.24 11.76 4.84
N GLY A 125 -11.60 10.65 4.17
CA GLY A 125 -10.86 10.08 3.05
C GLY A 125 -9.40 9.76 3.40
N ALA A 126 -8.48 10.15 2.51
CA ALA A 126 -7.05 9.88 2.68
C ALA A 126 -6.44 10.55 3.92
N LYS A 127 -6.93 11.73 4.31
CA LYS A 127 -6.42 12.45 5.49
C LYS A 127 -6.72 11.70 6.79
N GLU A 128 -7.93 11.15 6.90
CA GLU A 128 -8.31 10.33 8.06
C GLU A 128 -7.46 9.06 8.12
N LEU A 129 -7.33 8.35 7.00
CA LEU A 129 -6.54 7.12 6.96
C LEU A 129 -5.06 7.39 7.28
N LEU A 130 -4.51 8.51 6.80
CA LEU A 130 -3.14 8.96 7.12
C LEU A 130 -2.98 9.30 8.61
N ALA A 131 -3.91 10.03 9.20
CA ALA A 131 -3.88 10.37 10.63
C ALA A 131 -3.94 9.10 11.50
N ILE A 132 -4.76 8.13 11.09
CA ILE A 132 -4.84 6.82 11.74
C ILE A 132 -3.50 6.09 11.63
N ALA A 133 -2.92 5.98 10.43
CA ALA A 133 -1.64 5.32 10.23
C ALA A 133 -0.53 5.94 11.09
N LYS A 134 -0.47 7.28 11.16
CA LYS A 134 0.48 8.04 11.99
C LYS A 134 0.29 7.84 13.51
N SER A 135 -0.89 7.43 13.95
CA SER A 135 -1.16 7.19 15.37
C SER A 135 -0.62 5.85 15.88
N ILE A 136 -0.19 4.97 14.98
CA ILE A 136 0.30 3.64 15.30
C ILE A 136 1.77 3.74 15.73
N LYS A 137 2.03 3.44 17.00
CA LYS A 137 3.37 3.35 17.57
C LYS A 137 4.03 2.00 17.30
#